data_AF-A0A3L7NU68-F1
#
_entry.id   AF-A0A3L7NU68-F1
#
_cell.length_a   1.000
_cell.length_b   1.000
_cell.length_c   1.000
_cell.angle_alpha   90.00
_cell.angle_beta   90.00
_cell.angle_gamma   90.00
#
_symmetry.space_group_name_H-M   'P 1'
#
loop_
_entity.id
_entity.type
_entity.pdbx_description
1 polymer ?
#
loop_
_entity_poly.entity_id
_entity_poly.type
_entity_poly.pdbx_seq_one_letter_code
_entity_poly.pdbx_strand_id
1 'polypeptide(L)'
;MAAEFENVDIWVGFSRSEQSLQEYLHENYDDENPETPVSCFAADQGQQFCDHDFVSGSFLSMPGDFVTVCERLPFGKSWAMAANAALDRSQMESPNTVLLAFGKIISEPRSISGINQKLSYLGRFDCDPNCDTLSRRPVELPDYVHLQILSDVPLLAADSSTKTIRIDQKGMILGCGGSSDEHPYLDLEASGLDTKIAACQVRIYRDQFHQWILEDLADNDETRINGRPFNLLKIFPGHDQPFSIGPIDFRWLSRGPIH
;
A
#
# COMPACT_ATOMS: atom_id res chain seq x y z
N MET A 1 16.85 19.77 10.66
CA MET A 1 16.12 18.58 10.19
C MET A 1 16.69 17.96 8.90
N ALA A 2 17.72 18.52 8.23
CA ALA A 2 18.21 17.97 6.96
C ALA A 2 19.34 16.94 7.08
N ALA A 3 20.24 17.06 8.06
CA ALA A 3 21.47 16.26 8.12
C ALA A 3 21.22 14.75 8.33
N GLU A 4 20.18 14.41 9.09
CA GLU A 4 19.87 13.02 9.48
C GLU A 4 19.31 12.17 8.33
N PHE A 5 18.84 12.82 7.25
CA PHE A 5 18.31 12.15 6.07
C PHE A 5 19.16 12.39 4.83
N GLU A 6 20.42 12.85 4.95
CA GLU A 6 21.29 13.12 3.79
C GLU A 6 21.61 11.88 2.97
N ASN A 7 21.51 10.69 3.58
CA ASN A 7 21.85 9.43 2.95
C ASN A 7 20.86 8.33 3.30
N VAL A 8 20.73 7.37 2.39
CA VAL A 8 19.99 6.12 2.58
C VAL A 8 20.84 4.92 2.17
N ASP A 9 20.93 3.95 3.06
CA ASP A 9 21.41 2.61 2.75
C ASP A 9 20.24 1.76 2.24
N ILE A 10 20.45 1.05 1.12
CA ILE A 10 19.38 0.31 0.45
C ILE A 10 19.73 -1.16 0.35
N TRP A 11 18.77 -2.00 0.75
CA TRP A 11 18.77 -3.43 0.45
C TRP A 11 17.57 -3.80 -0.41
N VAL A 12 17.76 -4.79 -1.26
CA VAL A 12 16.70 -5.38 -2.09
C VAL A 12 16.77 -6.89 -1.98
N GLY A 13 15.64 -7.56 -2.08
CA GLY A 13 15.65 -9.00 -1.87
C GLY A 13 14.32 -9.68 -1.86
N PHE A 14 14.30 -10.79 -1.13
CA PHE A 14 13.16 -11.66 -0.99
C PHE A 14 12.77 -11.82 0.46
N SER A 15 11.51 -11.47 0.75
CA SER A 15 10.80 -11.87 1.97
C SER A 15 9.67 -12.84 1.61
N ARG A 16 9.34 -13.74 2.52
CA ARG A 16 8.28 -14.75 2.30
C ARG A 16 6.89 -14.14 2.14
N SER A 17 6.64 -13.07 2.89
CA SER A 17 5.40 -12.30 2.91
C SER A 17 5.69 -10.93 3.50
N GLU A 18 4.75 -10.00 3.34
CA GLU A 18 4.79 -8.70 4.01
C GLU A 18 4.84 -8.88 5.54
N GLN A 19 4.03 -9.77 6.11
CA GLN A 19 4.08 -10.08 7.54
C GLN A 19 5.47 -10.55 7.99
N SER A 20 6.13 -11.42 7.22
CA SER A 20 7.48 -11.88 7.53
C SER A 20 8.52 -10.77 7.47
N LEU A 21 8.31 -9.75 6.62
CA LEU A 21 9.15 -8.55 6.60
C LEU A 21 8.91 -7.69 7.84
N GLN A 22 7.65 -7.49 8.22
CA GLN A 22 7.29 -6.72 9.42
C GLN A 22 7.85 -7.39 10.68
N GLU A 23 7.70 -8.70 10.84
CA GLU A 23 8.27 -9.46 11.95
C GLU A 23 9.80 -9.36 12.01
N TYR A 24 10.47 -9.30 10.85
CA TYR A 24 11.92 -9.18 10.79
C TYR A 24 12.45 -7.80 11.21
N LEU A 25 11.65 -6.76 10.99
CA LEU A 25 11.93 -5.38 11.40
C LEU A 25 11.38 -5.04 12.79
N HIS A 26 10.48 -5.88 13.33
CA HIS A 26 9.82 -5.62 14.60
C HIS A 26 10.83 -5.49 15.73
N GLU A 27 10.71 -4.39 16.47
CA GLU A 27 11.56 -4.11 17.63
C GLU A 27 11.00 -4.78 18.88
N ASN A 28 11.85 -5.47 19.61
CA ASN A 28 11.54 -6.05 20.91
C ASN A 28 12.32 -5.31 22.00
N TYR A 29 11.59 -4.50 22.78
CA TYR A 29 12.11 -3.75 23.93
C TYR A 29 11.85 -4.45 25.27
N ASP A 30 11.18 -5.61 25.26
CA ASP A 30 10.83 -6.33 26.48
C ASP A 30 12.01 -7.13 27.04
N ASP A 31 13.08 -7.30 26.26
CA ASP A 31 14.32 -7.91 26.75
C ASP A 31 15.12 -6.87 27.54
N GLU A 32 15.17 -7.05 28.87
CA GLU A 32 15.96 -6.20 29.77
C GLU A 32 17.47 -6.31 29.51
N ASN A 33 17.91 -7.22 28.64
CA ASN A 33 19.30 -7.36 28.26
C ASN A 33 19.70 -6.35 27.15
N PRO A 34 20.49 -5.31 27.47
CA PRO A 34 20.91 -4.30 26.48
C PRO A 34 21.83 -4.87 25.39
N GLU A 35 22.36 -6.09 25.56
CA GLU A 35 23.21 -6.76 24.57
C GLU A 35 22.40 -7.50 23.49
N THR A 36 21.10 -7.73 23.71
CA THR A 36 20.23 -8.36 22.70
C THR A 36 19.87 -7.34 21.63
N PRO A 37 20.08 -7.65 20.33
CA PRO A 37 19.65 -6.77 19.26
C PRO A 37 18.14 -6.52 19.28
N VAL A 38 17.72 -5.27 19.08
CA VAL A 38 16.29 -4.89 19.13
C VAL A 38 15.45 -5.56 18.04
N SER A 39 16.03 -5.93 16.91
CA SER A 39 15.33 -6.63 15.83
C SER A 39 16.23 -7.65 15.12
N CYS A 40 15.63 -8.57 14.36
CA CYS A 40 16.40 -9.51 13.56
C CYS A 40 17.26 -8.79 12.51
N PHE A 41 16.75 -7.70 11.93
CA PHE A 41 17.54 -6.87 11.01
C PHE A 41 18.75 -6.23 11.68
N ALA A 42 18.59 -5.67 12.89
CA ALA A 42 19.71 -5.12 13.66
C ALA A 42 20.78 -6.20 13.92
N ALA A 43 20.36 -7.39 14.37
CA ALA A 43 21.25 -8.53 14.60
C ALA A 43 22.04 -8.91 13.33
N ASP A 44 21.35 -9.01 12.19
CA ASP A 44 21.96 -9.38 10.92
C ASP A 44 22.91 -8.31 10.38
N GLN A 45 22.73 -7.04 10.75
CA GLN A 45 23.66 -5.94 10.46
C GLN A 45 24.75 -5.78 11.53
N GLY A 46 24.79 -6.65 12.55
CA GLY A 46 25.77 -6.57 13.64
C GLY A 46 25.56 -5.36 14.55
N GLN A 47 24.33 -4.81 14.59
CA GLN A 47 23.94 -3.71 15.45
C GLN A 47 23.15 -4.23 16.65
N GLN A 48 23.29 -3.58 17.80
CA GLN A 48 22.41 -3.81 18.95
C GLN A 48 21.11 -3.01 18.84
N PHE A 49 21.22 -1.77 18.37
CA PHE A 49 20.10 -0.85 18.26
C PHE A 49 19.99 -0.31 16.84
N CYS A 50 18.78 -0.28 16.31
CA CYS A 50 18.47 0.33 15.03
C CYS A 50 17.07 0.92 15.14
N ASP A 51 16.99 2.25 15.24
CA ASP A 51 15.74 2.97 15.44
C ASP A 51 14.81 2.80 14.22
N HIS A 52 13.60 2.28 14.43
CA HIS A 52 12.61 2.12 13.38
C HIS A 52 12.20 3.44 12.72
N ASP A 53 12.39 4.59 13.37
CA ASP A 53 12.14 5.89 12.74
C ASP A 53 13.07 6.12 11.53
N PHE A 54 14.20 5.43 11.49
CA PHE A 54 15.19 5.50 10.42
C PHE A 54 15.25 4.25 9.56
N VAL A 55 14.49 3.19 9.86
CA VAL A 55 14.42 1.96 9.06
C VAL A 55 13.02 1.75 8.51
N SER A 56 12.92 1.53 7.21
CA SER A 56 11.64 1.23 6.56
C SER A 56 11.76 0.06 5.60
N GLY A 57 10.73 -0.77 5.56
CA GLY A 57 10.60 -1.88 4.62
C GLY A 57 9.34 -1.76 3.78
N SER A 58 9.42 -2.15 2.52
CA SER A 58 8.29 -2.24 1.61
C SER A 58 8.28 -3.59 0.90
N PHE A 59 7.12 -4.25 0.92
CA PHE A 59 6.87 -5.50 0.23
C PHE A 59 6.21 -5.22 -1.13
N LEU A 60 6.81 -5.71 -2.20
CA LEU A 60 6.37 -5.47 -3.57
C LEU A 60 5.39 -6.58 -3.99
N SER A 61 4.10 -6.25 -4.06
CA SER A 61 3.03 -7.21 -4.33
C SER A 61 2.94 -7.65 -5.79
N MET A 62 3.57 -6.92 -6.72
CA MET A 62 3.58 -7.22 -8.16
C MET A 62 4.96 -6.90 -8.77
N PRO A 63 5.33 -7.54 -9.90
CA PRO A 63 6.45 -7.12 -10.73
C PRO A 63 6.12 -5.76 -11.36
N GLY A 64 6.32 -4.69 -10.59
CA GLY A 64 6.36 -3.32 -11.09
C GLY A 64 7.77 -2.96 -11.53
N ASP A 65 7.89 -1.90 -12.32
CA ASP A 65 9.16 -1.23 -12.57
C ASP A 65 9.74 -0.77 -11.22
N PHE A 66 10.93 -1.29 -10.87
CA PHE A 66 11.61 -1.04 -9.60
C PHE A 66 11.75 0.46 -9.32
N VAL A 67 12.07 1.24 -10.35
CA VAL A 67 12.17 2.71 -10.26
C VAL A 67 10.85 3.31 -9.82
N THR A 68 9.75 2.94 -10.48
CA THR A 68 8.40 3.44 -10.16
C THR A 68 7.99 3.14 -8.71
N VAL A 69 8.40 1.99 -8.15
CA VAL A 69 8.15 1.70 -6.73
C VAL A 69 9.04 2.55 -5.84
N CYS A 70 10.35 2.57 -6.11
CA CYS A 70 11.30 3.32 -5.31
C CYS A 70 11.01 4.81 -5.26
N GLU A 71 10.54 5.43 -6.35
CA GLU A 71 10.14 6.84 -6.40
C GLU A 71 9.00 7.21 -5.44
N ARG A 72 8.25 6.23 -4.93
CA ARG A 72 7.18 6.42 -3.95
C ARG A 72 7.66 6.31 -2.51
N LEU A 73 8.88 5.83 -2.30
CA LEU A 73 9.51 5.74 -1.00
C LEU A 73 10.11 7.09 -0.60
N PRO A 74 10.40 7.34 0.68
CA PRO A 74 10.98 8.60 1.13
C PRO A 74 12.26 8.96 0.36
N PHE A 75 12.31 10.18 -0.19
CA PHE A 75 13.39 10.66 -1.07
C PHE A 75 13.61 9.83 -2.33
N GLY A 76 12.68 8.93 -2.68
CA GLY A 76 12.80 7.96 -3.76
C GLY A 76 13.28 8.55 -5.07
N LYS A 77 12.78 9.73 -5.42
CA LYS A 77 13.13 10.45 -6.65
C LYS A 77 14.61 10.83 -6.75
N SER A 78 15.34 10.99 -5.65
CA SER A 78 16.77 11.34 -5.71
C SER A 78 17.65 10.13 -5.97
N TRP A 79 17.24 8.94 -5.52
CA TRP A 79 18.10 7.76 -5.48
C TRP A 79 17.60 6.59 -6.33
N ALA A 80 16.32 6.53 -6.73
CA ALA A 80 15.71 5.36 -7.39
C ALA A 80 16.46 4.95 -8.67
N MET A 81 16.83 5.89 -9.53
CA MET A 81 17.59 5.58 -10.75
C MET A 81 18.98 5.00 -10.45
N ALA A 82 19.68 5.56 -9.46
CA ALA A 82 21.00 5.08 -9.06
C ALA A 82 20.93 3.69 -8.40
N ALA A 83 19.90 3.47 -7.57
CA ALA A 83 19.59 2.18 -6.97
C ALA A 83 19.24 1.14 -8.04
N ASN A 84 18.46 1.50 -9.07
CA ASN A 84 18.15 0.59 -10.18
C ASN A 84 19.42 0.16 -10.93
N ALA A 85 20.31 1.11 -11.23
CA ALA A 85 21.59 0.77 -11.84
C ALA A 85 22.45 -0.14 -10.95
N ALA A 86 22.34 -0.05 -9.62
CA ALA A 86 22.99 -0.96 -8.68
C ALA A 86 22.32 -2.34 -8.63
N LEU A 87 21.00 -2.40 -8.72
CA LEU A 87 20.22 -3.62 -8.84
C LEU A 87 20.61 -4.39 -10.11
N ASP A 88 20.70 -3.72 -11.26
CA ASP A 88 21.12 -4.34 -12.53
C ASP A 88 22.50 -5.01 -12.42
N ARG A 89 23.42 -4.40 -11.65
CA ARG A 89 24.76 -4.96 -11.39
C ARG A 89 24.76 -6.12 -10.41
N SER A 90 23.79 -6.19 -9.50
CA SER A 90 23.68 -7.28 -8.52
C SER A 90 23.14 -8.58 -9.13
N GLN A 91 22.60 -8.52 -10.36
CA GLN A 91 21.98 -9.64 -11.07
C GLN A 91 20.80 -10.25 -10.29
N MET A 92 20.18 -9.48 -9.39
CA MET A 92 19.00 -9.93 -8.66
C MET A 92 17.76 -9.73 -9.52
N GLU A 93 17.18 -10.84 -9.97
CA GLU A 93 15.95 -10.81 -10.75
C GLU A 93 14.73 -10.71 -9.84
N SER A 94 13.86 -9.72 -10.07
CA SER A 94 12.53 -9.60 -9.45
C SER A 94 12.51 -9.64 -7.91
N PRO A 95 13.23 -8.74 -7.21
CA PRO A 95 13.08 -8.63 -5.75
C PRO A 95 11.62 -8.33 -5.39
N ASN A 96 11.15 -8.87 -4.26
CA ASN A 96 9.83 -8.54 -3.69
C ASN A 96 9.93 -7.72 -2.40
N THR A 97 11.13 -7.29 -2.02
CA THR A 97 11.38 -6.49 -0.82
C THR A 97 12.39 -5.39 -1.11
N VAL A 98 12.11 -4.19 -0.60
CA VAL A 98 13.06 -3.06 -0.50
C VAL A 98 13.14 -2.63 0.95
N LEU A 99 14.36 -2.44 1.45
CA LEU A 99 14.65 -1.94 2.79
C LEU A 99 15.52 -0.70 2.71
N LEU A 100 15.20 0.29 3.53
CA LEU A 100 15.87 1.58 3.62
C LEU A 100 16.35 1.78 5.05
N ALA A 101 17.58 2.27 5.22
CA ALA A 101 18.07 2.78 6.49
C ALA A 101 18.68 4.17 6.29
N PHE A 102 18.12 5.19 6.95
CA PHE A 102 18.55 6.57 6.82
C PHE A 102 19.64 6.94 7.82
N GLY A 103 20.39 8.00 7.54
CA GLY A 103 21.23 8.67 8.56
C GLY A 103 22.49 7.93 8.99
N LYS A 104 22.95 6.93 8.23
CA LYS A 104 24.14 6.12 8.53
C LYS A 104 24.06 5.39 9.87
N ILE A 105 22.86 5.01 10.30
CA ILE A 105 22.61 4.25 11.54
C ILE A 105 23.29 2.87 11.53
N ILE A 106 23.59 2.31 10.35
CA ILE A 106 24.35 1.08 10.20
C ILE A 106 25.79 1.43 9.81
N SER A 107 26.73 1.04 10.67
CA SER A 107 28.15 1.32 10.51
C SER A 107 28.77 0.56 9.33
N GLU A 108 28.45 -0.73 9.22
CA GLU A 108 29.00 -1.65 8.21
C GLU A 108 27.86 -2.41 7.49
N PRO A 109 27.11 -1.73 6.60
CA PRO A 109 25.97 -2.33 5.93
C PRO A 109 26.42 -3.51 5.05
N ARG A 110 25.72 -4.64 5.18
CA ARG A 110 26.08 -5.88 4.47
C ARG A 110 24.86 -6.60 3.90
N SER A 111 25.12 -7.42 2.89
CA SER A 111 24.11 -8.35 2.35
C SER A 111 23.83 -9.46 3.35
N ILE A 112 22.59 -9.94 3.37
CA ILE A 112 22.07 -10.95 4.29
C ILE A 112 21.63 -12.16 3.48
N SER A 113 22.00 -13.35 3.92
CA SER A 113 21.60 -14.62 3.32
C SER A 113 21.17 -15.58 4.42
N GLY A 114 19.93 -15.40 4.90
CA GLY A 114 19.30 -16.24 5.92
C GLY A 114 18.25 -17.17 5.33
N ILE A 115 17.68 -18.02 6.17
CA ILE A 115 16.63 -18.98 5.77
C ILE A 115 15.29 -18.30 5.46
N ASN A 116 15.02 -17.16 6.11
CA ASN A 116 13.75 -16.42 6.00
C ASN A 116 13.85 -15.17 5.12
N GLN A 117 15.07 -14.67 4.90
CA GLN A 117 15.34 -13.39 4.24
C GLN A 117 16.61 -13.54 3.40
N LYS A 118 16.55 -13.07 2.16
CA LYS A 118 17.74 -12.88 1.32
C LYS A 118 17.74 -11.44 0.85
N LEU A 119 18.68 -10.64 1.33
CA LEU A 119 18.77 -9.20 1.05
C LEU A 119 20.15 -8.88 0.51
N SER A 120 20.22 -8.29 -0.68
CA SER A 120 21.43 -7.74 -1.26
C SER A 120 21.53 -6.26 -0.95
N TYR A 121 22.62 -5.86 -0.31
CA TYR A 121 22.94 -4.46 -0.11
C TYR A 121 23.36 -3.84 -1.45
N LEU A 122 22.65 -2.81 -1.89
CA LEU A 122 22.92 -2.12 -3.16
C LEU A 122 23.92 -0.98 -3.00
N GLY A 123 24.02 -0.41 -1.80
CA GLY A 123 24.88 0.72 -1.51
C GLY A 123 24.18 1.81 -0.70
N ARG A 124 24.94 2.88 -0.49
CA ARG A 124 24.50 4.13 0.13
C ARG A 124 24.31 5.19 -0.94
N PHE A 125 23.21 5.90 -0.89
CA PHE A 125 22.81 6.89 -1.88
C PHE A 125 22.50 8.22 -1.21
N ASP A 126 22.81 9.31 -1.91
CA ASP A 126 22.47 10.65 -1.45
C ASP A 126 20.96 10.89 -1.57
N CYS A 127 20.40 11.47 -0.52
CA CYS A 127 19.03 11.96 -0.50
C CYS A 127 19.03 13.46 -0.77
N ASP A 128 18.29 13.88 -1.79
CA ASP A 128 18.02 15.30 -1.99
C ASP A 128 16.65 15.64 -1.40
N PRO A 129 16.58 16.33 -0.25
CA PRO A 129 15.30 16.75 0.33
C PRO A 129 14.55 17.73 -0.58
N ASN A 130 15.23 18.32 -1.57
CA ASN A 130 14.60 19.17 -2.58
C ASN A 130 14.05 18.39 -3.77
N CYS A 131 14.46 17.14 -4.03
CA CYS A 131 13.83 16.34 -5.08
C CYS A 131 12.37 15.99 -4.72
N ASP A 132 12.07 16.01 -3.42
CA ASP A 132 10.74 15.86 -2.84
C ASP A 132 9.96 17.20 -2.76
N THR A 133 10.49 18.30 -3.32
CA THR A 133 9.74 19.58 -3.36
C THR A 133 8.50 19.56 -4.26
N LEU A 134 8.29 18.47 -5.00
CA LEU A 134 7.01 18.17 -5.67
C LEU A 134 6.11 17.18 -4.91
N SER A 135 6.56 16.57 -3.80
CA SER A 135 5.84 15.58 -2.99
C SER A 135 5.45 16.06 -1.58
N ARG A 136 5.79 17.30 -1.22
CA ARG A 136 5.10 18.06 -0.15
C ARG A 136 4.06 19.07 -0.63
N ARG A 137 3.75 19.13 -1.93
CA ARG A 137 2.34 19.38 -2.24
C ARG A 137 1.65 18.10 -1.79
N PRO A 138 0.70 18.13 -0.83
CA PRO A 138 -0.17 16.97 -0.67
C PRO A 138 -0.59 16.61 -2.09
N VAL A 139 -0.30 15.39 -2.54
CA VAL A 139 -0.88 14.90 -3.79
C VAL A 139 -2.34 15.26 -3.63
N GLU A 140 -2.83 16.23 -4.42
CA GLU A 140 -4.21 16.69 -4.26
C GLU A 140 -5.04 15.46 -4.59
N LEU A 141 -5.43 14.76 -3.52
CA LEU A 141 -6.19 13.55 -3.62
C LEU A 141 -7.45 13.99 -4.33
N PRO A 142 -7.78 13.36 -5.47
CA PRO A 142 -8.88 13.85 -6.27
C PRO A 142 -10.11 13.90 -5.36
N ASP A 143 -10.86 15.00 -5.44
CA ASP A 143 -12.04 15.23 -4.59
C ASP A 143 -13.16 14.20 -4.85
N TYR A 144 -12.97 13.36 -5.84
CA TYR A 144 -13.79 12.23 -6.16
C TYR A 144 -12.94 11.08 -6.70
N VAL A 145 -13.52 9.88 -6.67
CA VAL A 145 -13.04 8.72 -7.42
C VAL A 145 -14.13 8.20 -8.33
N HIS A 146 -13.78 7.29 -9.22
CA HIS A 146 -14.77 6.54 -9.98
C HIS A 146 -14.78 5.08 -9.54
N LEU A 147 -15.97 4.53 -9.42
CA LEU A 147 -16.22 3.13 -9.23
C LEU A 147 -16.78 2.57 -10.54
N GLN A 148 -16.00 1.76 -11.22
CA GLN A 148 -16.43 1.06 -12.42
C GLN A 148 -17.06 -0.28 -12.03
N ILE A 149 -18.22 -0.57 -12.60
CA ILE A 149 -18.92 -1.85 -12.44
C ILE A 149 -18.45 -2.75 -13.60
N LEU A 150 -17.77 -3.84 -13.27
CA LEU A 150 -17.21 -4.76 -14.26
C LEU A 150 -18.22 -5.84 -14.66
N SER A 151 -19.11 -6.23 -13.76
CA SER A 151 -20.15 -7.22 -14.06
C SER A 151 -21.19 -6.68 -15.05
N ASP A 152 -21.82 -7.59 -15.79
CA ASP A 152 -22.95 -7.28 -16.68
C ASP A 152 -24.31 -7.21 -15.98
N VAL A 153 -24.26 -7.23 -14.65
CA VAL A 153 -25.41 -7.06 -13.79
C VAL A 153 -25.90 -5.60 -13.89
N PRO A 154 -27.18 -5.38 -14.24
CA PRO A 154 -27.73 -4.04 -14.25
C PRO A 154 -27.80 -3.50 -12.81
N LEU A 155 -27.04 -2.45 -12.54
CA LEU A 155 -27.17 -1.68 -11.31
C LEU A 155 -27.91 -0.38 -11.61
N LEU A 156 -28.95 -0.10 -10.82
CA LEU A 156 -29.73 1.11 -10.93
C LEU A 156 -29.11 2.16 -10.00
N ALA A 157 -28.51 3.19 -10.59
CA ALA A 157 -28.14 4.40 -9.88
C ALA A 157 -29.09 5.50 -10.34
N ALA A 158 -29.97 5.98 -9.43
CA ALA A 158 -30.94 7.04 -9.72
C ALA A 158 -31.72 6.82 -11.04
N ASP A 159 -32.31 5.62 -11.19
CA ASP A 159 -33.17 5.23 -12.33
C ASP A 159 -32.49 5.10 -13.70
N SER A 160 -31.15 5.12 -13.76
CA SER A 160 -30.39 4.89 -14.99
C SER A 160 -29.36 3.77 -14.82
N SER A 161 -29.18 2.94 -15.85
CA SER A 161 -28.09 1.96 -15.87
C SER A 161 -26.78 2.69 -16.13
N THR A 162 -25.84 2.58 -15.20
CA THR A 162 -24.48 3.11 -15.36
C THR A 162 -23.45 2.01 -15.16
N LYS A 163 -22.35 2.08 -15.92
CA LYS A 163 -21.16 1.24 -15.71
C LYS A 163 -20.10 1.95 -14.86
N THR A 164 -20.31 3.24 -14.52
CA THR A 164 -19.34 4.02 -13.76
C THR A 164 -20.04 5.03 -12.86
N ILE A 165 -19.67 5.04 -11.59
CA ILE A 165 -20.24 5.91 -10.57
C ILE A 165 -19.14 6.82 -10.06
N ARG A 166 -19.41 8.12 -10.01
CA ARG A 166 -18.51 9.10 -9.40
C ARG A 166 -18.85 9.20 -7.90
N ILE A 167 -17.86 9.00 -7.05
CA ILE A 167 -17.98 9.08 -5.58
C ILE A 167 -17.20 10.30 -5.13
N ASP A 168 -17.87 11.29 -4.53
CA ASP A 168 -17.24 12.53 -4.04
C ASP A 168 -16.90 12.46 -2.55
N GLN A 169 -16.47 13.58 -1.98
CA GLN A 169 -16.06 13.68 -0.57
C GLN A 169 -17.11 13.19 0.45
N LYS A 170 -18.40 13.11 0.10
CA LYS A 170 -19.43 12.52 0.98
C LYS A 170 -19.29 11.01 1.12
N GLY A 171 -18.55 10.36 0.22
CA GLY A 171 -18.46 8.91 0.15
C GLY A 171 -19.70 8.26 -0.44
N MET A 172 -19.81 6.95 -0.28
CA MET A 172 -20.92 6.14 -0.76
C MET A 172 -21.03 4.86 0.08
N ILE A 173 -22.24 4.37 0.28
CA ILE A 173 -22.52 3.05 0.85
C ILE A 173 -23.03 2.14 -0.27
N LEU A 174 -22.59 0.88 -0.25
CA LEU A 174 -23.04 -0.18 -1.15
C LEU A 174 -23.66 -1.31 -0.31
N GLY A 175 -24.79 -1.84 -0.73
CA GLY A 175 -25.47 -2.96 -0.05
C GLY A 175 -26.78 -3.35 -0.74
N CYS A 176 -27.59 -4.20 -0.10
CA CYS A 176 -28.89 -4.62 -0.65
C CYS A 176 -30.08 -4.14 0.20
N GLY A 177 -31.06 -3.50 -0.42
CA GLY A 177 -32.34 -3.17 0.21
C GLY A 177 -32.25 -2.13 1.33
N GLY A 178 -31.15 -1.39 1.39
CA GLY A 178 -30.91 -0.32 2.35
C GLY A 178 -31.24 1.07 1.80
N SER A 179 -31.09 2.06 2.67
CA SER A 179 -31.03 3.47 2.30
C SER A 179 -30.18 4.20 3.34
N SER A 180 -29.64 5.35 2.98
CA SER A 180 -28.91 6.21 3.92
C SER A 180 -29.29 7.66 3.65
N ASP A 181 -29.66 8.37 4.70
CA ASP A 181 -29.92 9.82 4.63
C ASP A 181 -28.60 10.62 4.66
N GLU A 182 -27.53 10.00 5.16
CA GLU A 182 -26.22 10.64 5.36
C GLU A 182 -25.29 10.47 4.17
N HIS A 183 -25.41 9.34 3.45
CA HIS A 183 -24.52 8.98 2.35
C HIS A 183 -25.31 8.56 1.11
N PRO A 184 -24.82 8.91 -0.11
CA PRO A 184 -25.30 8.27 -1.33
C PRO A 184 -25.25 6.75 -1.19
N TYR A 185 -26.30 6.08 -1.64
CA TYR A 185 -26.47 4.63 -1.52
C TYR A 185 -26.56 4.00 -2.91
N LEU A 186 -25.75 2.97 -3.17
CA LEU A 186 -25.85 2.13 -4.34
C LEU A 186 -26.49 0.81 -3.95
N ASP A 187 -27.72 0.61 -4.41
CA ASP A 187 -28.47 -0.63 -4.17
C ASP A 187 -28.04 -1.74 -5.12
N LEU A 188 -27.57 -2.83 -4.54
CA LEU A 188 -27.11 -4.04 -5.20
C LEU A 188 -28.24 -5.07 -5.31
N GLU A 189 -29.40 -4.86 -4.68
CA GLU A 189 -30.56 -5.76 -4.75
C GLU A 189 -31.12 -5.85 -6.18
N ALA A 190 -31.02 -4.77 -6.94
CA ALA A 190 -31.41 -4.71 -8.36
C ALA A 190 -30.69 -5.74 -9.25
N SER A 191 -29.61 -6.36 -8.75
CA SER A 191 -28.94 -7.47 -9.42
C SER A 191 -29.82 -8.72 -9.57
N GLY A 192 -30.83 -8.89 -8.72
CA GLY A 192 -31.67 -10.09 -8.68
C GLY A 192 -30.91 -11.35 -8.24
N LEU A 193 -29.74 -11.19 -7.64
CA LEU A 193 -28.88 -12.29 -7.21
C LEU A 193 -29.20 -12.68 -5.76
N ASP A 194 -29.47 -13.97 -5.55
CA ASP A 194 -29.63 -14.55 -4.19
C ASP A 194 -28.27 -14.53 -3.48
N THR A 195 -28.06 -13.49 -2.67
CA THR A 195 -26.77 -13.19 -2.04
C THR A 195 -26.97 -12.83 -0.58
N LYS A 196 -25.94 -13.04 0.24
CA LYS A 196 -25.93 -12.64 1.66
C LYS A 196 -25.44 -11.20 1.87
N ILE A 197 -25.47 -10.38 0.81
CA ILE A 197 -25.02 -9.00 0.86
C ILE A 197 -25.89 -8.24 1.88
N ALA A 198 -25.25 -7.62 2.86
CA ALA A 198 -25.95 -6.87 3.89
C ALA A 198 -26.51 -5.54 3.35
N ALA A 199 -27.45 -4.95 4.09
CA ALA A 199 -27.99 -3.63 3.75
C ALA A 199 -26.92 -2.53 3.71
N CYS A 200 -25.89 -2.64 4.54
CA CYS A 200 -24.69 -1.81 4.48
C CYS A 200 -23.50 -2.75 4.42
N GLN A 201 -23.10 -3.15 3.20
CA GLN A 201 -22.00 -4.10 3.01
C GLN A 201 -20.66 -3.39 2.97
N VAL A 202 -20.54 -2.34 2.14
CA VAL A 202 -19.29 -1.60 1.97
C VAL A 202 -19.53 -0.11 2.14
N ARG A 203 -18.57 0.56 2.77
CA ARG A 203 -18.47 2.02 2.78
C ARG A 203 -17.22 2.47 2.05
N ILE A 204 -17.40 3.43 1.15
CA ILE A 204 -16.34 4.18 0.50
C ILE A 204 -16.36 5.60 1.06
N TYR A 205 -15.27 6.07 1.66
CA TYR A 205 -15.22 7.42 2.24
C TYR A 205 -13.80 7.99 2.28
N ARG A 206 -13.67 9.28 2.62
CA ARG A 206 -12.38 9.90 2.94
C ARG A 206 -12.18 9.95 4.45
N ASP A 207 -11.03 9.49 4.93
CA ASP A 207 -10.67 9.62 6.34
C ASP A 207 -10.21 11.05 6.69
N GLN A 208 -9.87 11.27 7.96
CA GLN A 208 -9.35 12.56 8.46
C GLN A 208 -8.02 13.00 7.83
N PHE A 209 -7.29 12.07 7.20
CA PHE A 209 -6.06 12.33 6.45
C PHE A 209 -6.32 12.47 4.96
N HIS A 210 -7.59 12.64 4.59
CA HIS A 210 -8.08 12.79 3.23
C HIS A 210 -7.90 11.55 2.33
N GLN A 211 -7.45 10.42 2.88
CA GLN A 211 -7.23 9.16 2.16
C GLN A 211 -8.56 8.49 1.87
N TRP A 212 -8.68 7.88 0.69
CA TRP A 212 -9.84 7.10 0.34
C TRP A 212 -9.78 5.72 0.98
N ILE A 213 -10.86 5.35 1.66
CA ILE A 213 -11.01 4.09 2.40
C ILE A 213 -12.14 3.29 1.75
N LEU A 214 -11.90 1.99 1.61
CA LEU A 214 -12.89 0.97 1.32
C LEU A 214 -13.00 0.07 2.56
N GLU A 215 -14.14 0.09 3.21
CA GLU A 215 -14.39 -0.61 4.48
C GLU A 215 -15.54 -1.60 4.30
N ASP A 216 -15.33 -2.87 4.66
CA ASP A 216 -16.40 -3.87 4.81
C ASP A 216 -17.03 -3.72 6.20
N LEU A 217 -18.34 -3.52 6.22
CA LEU A 217 -19.11 -3.30 7.44
C LEU A 217 -19.85 -4.54 7.95
N ALA A 218 -19.94 -5.61 7.14
CA ALA A 218 -20.87 -6.72 7.42
C ALA A 218 -20.20 -8.01 7.89
N ASP A 219 -18.88 -8.16 7.72
CA ASP A 219 -18.08 -9.30 8.21
C ASP A 219 -18.70 -10.68 7.85
N ASN A 220 -19.15 -10.81 6.60
CA ASN A 220 -19.87 -11.98 6.08
C ASN A 220 -19.14 -12.66 4.90
N ASP A 221 -17.88 -12.31 4.65
CA ASP A 221 -17.04 -12.79 3.54
C ASP A 221 -17.56 -12.49 2.12
N GLU A 222 -18.54 -11.60 1.98
CA GLU A 222 -19.07 -11.20 0.67
C GLU A 222 -18.19 -10.14 -0.01
N THR A 223 -17.45 -9.32 0.74
CA THR A 223 -16.51 -8.34 0.16
C THR A 223 -15.14 -8.94 0.00
N ARG A 224 -14.57 -8.93 -1.22
CA ARG A 224 -13.30 -9.60 -1.51
C ARG A 224 -12.38 -8.78 -2.39
N ILE A 225 -11.08 -8.90 -2.14
CA ILE A 225 -10.02 -8.44 -3.03
C ILE A 225 -9.23 -9.65 -3.48
N ASN A 226 -9.09 -9.84 -4.80
CA ASN A 226 -8.44 -11.02 -5.39
C ASN A 226 -8.96 -12.35 -4.81
N GLY A 227 -10.28 -12.42 -4.58
CA GLY A 227 -10.97 -13.60 -4.07
C GLY A 227 -10.83 -13.84 -2.56
N ARG A 228 -10.16 -12.96 -1.80
CA ARG A 228 -10.01 -13.08 -0.34
C ARG A 228 -10.83 -12.01 0.39
N PRO A 229 -11.49 -12.35 1.51
CA PRO A 229 -12.14 -11.36 2.36
C PRO A 229 -11.18 -10.28 2.85
N PHE A 230 -11.68 -9.06 3.05
CA PHE A 230 -10.95 -7.98 3.68
C PHE A 230 -11.89 -7.11 4.52
N ASN A 231 -11.34 -6.47 5.56
CA ASN A 231 -12.13 -5.62 6.46
C ASN A 231 -11.96 -4.15 6.11
N LEU A 232 -10.71 -3.71 5.90
CA LEU A 232 -10.41 -2.31 5.61
C LEU A 232 -9.24 -2.24 4.64
N LEU A 233 -9.41 -1.46 3.57
CA LEU A 233 -8.39 -1.17 2.59
C LEU A 233 -8.23 0.34 2.44
N LYS A 234 -7.00 0.82 2.64
CA LYS A 234 -6.61 2.18 2.26
C LYS A 234 -6.25 2.20 0.78
N ILE A 235 -6.91 3.06 0.02
CA ILE A 235 -6.69 3.16 -1.42
C ILE A 235 -5.81 4.36 -1.72
N PHE A 236 -4.65 4.08 -2.30
CA PHE A 236 -3.71 5.11 -2.72
C PHE A 236 -4.07 5.65 -4.11
N PRO A 237 -3.85 6.95 -4.37
CA PRO A 237 -3.97 7.51 -5.72
C PRO A 237 -3.12 6.76 -6.73
N GLY A 238 -3.64 6.61 -7.95
CA GLY A 238 -2.96 5.89 -9.02
C GLY A 238 -3.03 4.36 -8.91
N HIS A 239 -3.72 3.82 -7.91
CA HIS A 239 -4.01 2.38 -7.84
C HIS A 239 -5.42 2.10 -8.34
N ASP A 240 -5.49 1.32 -9.40
CA ASP A 240 -6.73 0.69 -9.82
C ASP A 240 -6.85 -0.62 -9.06
N GLN A 241 -7.90 -0.74 -8.26
CA GLN A 241 -8.08 -1.89 -7.37
C GLN A 241 -9.38 -2.62 -7.74
N PRO A 242 -9.30 -3.83 -8.32
CA PRO A 242 -10.46 -4.68 -8.44
C PRO A 242 -10.87 -5.24 -7.08
N PHE A 243 -12.17 -5.30 -6.84
CA PHE A 243 -12.77 -5.97 -5.69
C PHE A 243 -14.15 -6.49 -6.07
N SER A 244 -14.72 -7.38 -5.28
CA SER A 244 -16.07 -7.90 -5.50
C SER A 244 -16.93 -7.74 -4.24
N ILE A 245 -18.23 -7.60 -4.44
CA ILE A 245 -19.26 -7.72 -3.40
C ILE A 245 -20.21 -8.83 -3.86
N GLY A 246 -20.13 -9.98 -3.20
CA GLY A 246 -20.73 -11.22 -3.67
C GLY A 246 -20.34 -11.51 -5.12
N PRO A 247 -21.29 -11.65 -6.05
CA PRO A 247 -21.04 -11.92 -7.47
C PRO A 247 -20.76 -10.66 -8.32
N ILE A 248 -20.77 -9.47 -7.73
CA ILE A 248 -20.62 -8.21 -8.46
C ILE A 248 -19.17 -7.74 -8.35
N ASP A 249 -18.52 -7.64 -9.50
CA ASP A 249 -17.15 -7.18 -9.66
C ASP A 249 -17.13 -5.67 -9.89
N PHE A 250 -16.25 -5.01 -9.15
CA PHE A 250 -15.97 -3.59 -9.23
C PHE A 250 -14.50 -3.35 -9.53
N ARG A 251 -14.22 -2.16 -10.07
CA ARG A 251 -12.88 -1.60 -10.16
C ARG A 251 -12.90 -0.18 -9.67
N TRP A 252 -12.11 0.08 -8.65
CA TRP A 252 -11.77 1.43 -8.25
C TRP A 252 -10.88 2.08 -9.32
N LEU A 253 -11.23 3.28 -9.77
CA LEU A 253 -10.45 4.10 -10.68
C LEU A 253 -10.09 5.40 -9.98
N SER A 254 -8.81 5.53 -9.64
CA SER A 254 -8.25 6.69 -8.95
C SER A 254 -8.00 7.89 -9.87
N ARG A 255 -8.08 7.67 -11.19
CA ARG A 255 -8.04 8.69 -12.24
C ARG A 255 -9.34 8.60 -13.02
N GLY A 256 -9.87 9.74 -13.47
CA GLY A 256 -11.08 9.76 -14.30
C GLY A 256 -10.95 8.81 -15.50
N PRO A 257 -12.06 8.27 -16.04
CA PRO A 257 -12.01 7.45 -17.24
C PRO A 257 -11.25 8.22 -18.33
N ILE A 258 -10.26 7.57 -18.93
CA ILE A 258 -9.55 8.12 -20.09
C ILE A 258 -10.54 8.07 -21.24
N HIS A 259 -11.10 9.23 -21.61
CA HIS A 259 -12.01 9.38 -22.73
C HIS A 259 -11.27 9.24 -24.07
#